data_AF-A0A957RVN3-F1
#
_entry.id   AF-A0A957RVN3-F1
#
_cell.length_a   1.000
_cell.length_b   1.000
_cell.length_c   1.000
_cell.angle_alpha   90.00
_cell.angle_beta   90.00
_cell.angle_gamma   90.00
#
_symmetry.space_group_name_H-M   'P 1'
#
loop_
_entity.id
_entity.type
_entity.pdbx_description
1 polymer ?
#
loop_
_entity_poly.entity_id
_entity_poly.type
_entity_poly.pdbx_seq_one_letter_code
_entity_poly.pdbx_strand_id
1 'polypeptide(L)'
;MSGVRVLVGTRKGAFILTSDTARKEWEVSGPHFAGWEIYHIKGSPANPNRIYASQSTGWFGQLIQRSDDGGKTWEPVGNEFAYDGDPGKHMWYDGSQHPWEFKRVWLLEPSPTEPETVYAGVEDAALFKSTDGGQSWEELAGLREVKGNLWQPGAGGMCLHTILLDPNNDKRIFVAISAAGAFRTDDGGETWAPINKGLLSQWELPDKDADVGHCVHNLAMHPSRPDVLFMQKHWDVMRTD
;
A
#
# COMPACT_ATOMS: atom_id res chain seq x y z
N MET A 1 -29.18 8.75 -1.13
CA MET A 1 -29.50 7.31 -1.13
C MET A 1 -28.22 6.55 -0.86
N SER A 2 -28.23 5.62 0.08
CA SER A 2 -27.06 4.76 0.33
C SER A 2 -26.86 3.82 -0.86
N GLY A 3 -25.62 3.58 -1.25
CA GLY A 3 -25.27 2.74 -2.39
C GLY A 3 -23.90 2.09 -2.21
N VAL A 4 -23.55 1.20 -3.12
CA VAL A 4 -22.29 0.46 -3.14
C VAL A 4 -21.51 0.87 -4.38
N ARG A 5 -20.21 1.12 -4.22
CA ARG A 5 -19.27 1.26 -5.34
C ARG A 5 -18.22 0.17 -5.27
N VAL A 6 -17.90 -0.41 -6.41
CA VAL A 6 -16.72 -1.26 -6.61
C VAL A 6 -15.78 -0.52 -7.53
N LEU A 7 -14.56 -0.27 -7.04
CA LEU A 7 -13.51 0.42 -7.78
C LEU A 7 -12.58 -0.63 -8.37
N VAL A 8 -12.38 -0.59 -9.68
CA VAL A 8 -11.63 -1.61 -10.41
C VAL A 8 -10.47 -0.97 -11.16
N GLY A 9 -9.26 -1.32 -10.78
CA GLY A 9 -8.04 -1.02 -11.55
C GLY A 9 -7.69 -2.19 -12.47
N THR A 10 -7.27 -1.90 -13.69
CA THR A 10 -6.82 -2.91 -14.66
C THR A 10 -5.54 -2.45 -15.34
N ARG A 11 -4.92 -3.34 -16.13
CA ARG A 11 -3.80 -2.98 -17.02
C ARG A 11 -4.18 -2.02 -18.17
N LYS A 12 -5.45 -1.68 -18.33
CA LYS A 12 -5.98 -0.92 -19.48
C LYS A 12 -6.95 0.20 -19.09
N GLY A 13 -7.02 0.56 -17.82
CA GLY A 13 -7.84 1.65 -17.31
C GLY A 13 -8.55 1.29 -16.00
N ALA A 14 -9.30 2.24 -15.47
CA ALA A 14 -10.13 2.08 -14.28
C ALA A 14 -11.62 2.04 -14.63
N PHE A 15 -12.39 1.36 -13.79
CA PHE A 15 -13.86 1.32 -13.86
C PHE A 15 -14.45 1.54 -12.47
N ILE A 16 -15.63 2.16 -12.43
CA ILE A 16 -16.42 2.32 -11.22
C ILE A 16 -17.78 1.67 -11.46
N LEU A 17 -18.07 0.62 -10.70
CA LEU A 17 -19.35 -0.05 -10.74
C LEU A 17 -20.19 0.44 -9.56
N THR A 18 -21.41 0.92 -9.83
CA THR A 18 -22.30 1.47 -8.80
C THR A 18 -23.61 0.69 -8.76
N SER A 19 -24.08 0.40 -7.55
CA SER A 19 -25.40 -0.21 -7.31
C SER A 19 -26.05 0.39 -6.07
N ASP A 20 -27.35 0.18 -5.93
CA ASP A 20 -28.05 0.44 -4.68
C ASP A 20 -27.70 -0.62 -3.61
N THR A 21 -28.35 -0.53 -2.45
CA THR A 21 -28.14 -1.50 -1.37
C THR A 21 -28.63 -2.92 -1.69
N ALA A 22 -29.51 -3.08 -2.69
CA ALA A 22 -29.98 -4.40 -3.14
C ALA A 22 -28.90 -5.13 -3.96
N ARG A 23 -27.95 -4.41 -4.57
CA ARG A 23 -26.80 -4.96 -5.31
C ARG A 23 -27.19 -5.85 -6.50
N LYS A 24 -28.35 -5.59 -7.10
CA LYS A 24 -28.90 -6.39 -8.22
C LYS A 24 -28.55 -5.82 -9.59
N GLU A 25 -28.78 -4.53 -9.76
CA GLU A 25 -28.49 -3.80 -11.00
C GLU A 25 -27.24 -2.95 -10.82
N TRP A 26 -26.35 -2.95 -11.81
CA TRP A 26 -25.07 -2.26 -11.73
C TRP A 26 -24.88 -1.32 -12.93
N GLU A 27 -24.56 -0.07 -12.65
CA GLU A 27 -24.09 0.88 -13.64
C GLU A 27 -22.56 0.84 -13.68
N VAL A 28 -21.98 0.82 -14.89
CA VAL A 28 -20.52 0.77 -15.11
C VAL A 28 -20.07 2.08 -15.74
N SER A 29 -19.21 2.82 -15.03
CA SER A 29 -18.52 4.01 -15.54
C SER A 29 -17.09 3.65 -15.95
N GLY A 30 -16.70 4.00 -17.18
CA GLY A 30 -15.37 3.79 -17.72
C GLY A 30 -15.35 3.37 -19.20
N PRO A 31 -14.17 3.02 -19.76
CA PRO A 31 -12.88 3.06 -19.09
C PRO A 31 -12.44 4.50 -18.78
N HIS A 32 -12.11 4.75 -17.51
CA HIS A 32 -11.33 5.93 -17.14
C HIS A 32 -9.86 5.63 -17.45
N PHE A 33 -9.13 6.63 -17.95
CA PHE A 33 -7.70 6.49 -18.27
C PHE A 33 -7.41 5.32 -19.23
N ALA A 34 -8.19 5.23 -20.31
CA ALA A 34 -8.08 4.13 -21.28
C ALA A 34 -6.62 3.93 -21.73
N GLY A 35 -6.12 2.69 -21.60
CA GLY A 35 -4.75 2.32 -21.96
C GLY A 35 -3.70 2.48 -20.86
N TRP A 36 -4.04 3.11 -19.73
CA TRP A 36 -3.16 3.23 -18.56
C TRP A 36 -3.28 2.01 -17.65
N GLU A 37 -2.16 1.54 -17.10
CA GLU A 37 -2.18 0.54 -16.05
C GLU A 37 -2.46 1.21 -14.70
N ILE A 38 -3.45 0.66 -14.00
CA ILE A 38 -3.92 1.13 -12.69
C ILE A 38 -3.49 0.12 -11.65
N TYR A 39 -2.48 0.47 -10.85
CA TYR A 39 -1.97 -0.41 -9.78
C TYR A 39 -2.95 -0.48 -8.61
N HIS A 40 -3.55 0.66 -8.27
CA HIS A 40 -4.54 0.72 -7.20
C HIS A 40 -5.54 1.83 -7.43
N ILE A 41 -6.79 1.60 -7.02
CA ILE A 41 -7.84 2.61 -6.97
C ILE A 41 -8.59 2.46 -5.64
N LYS A 42 -8.71 3.55 -4.88
CA LYS A 42 -9.25 3.51 -3.52
C LYS A 42 -10.05 4.78 -3.21
N GLY A 43 -11.24 4.59 -2.64
CA GLY A 43 -12.08 5.68 -2.15
C GLY A 43 -11.73 6.05 -0.72
N SER A 44 -11.84 7.33 -0.37
CA SER A 44 -11.70 7.77 1.02
C SER A 44 -12.95 7.42 1.83
N PRO A 45 -12.82 6.72 2.96
CA PRO A 45 -13.93 6.54 3.90
C PRO A 45 -14.35 7.85 4.59
N ALA A 46 -13.40 8.78 4.82
CA ALA A 46 -13.66 10.07 5.45
C ALA A 46 -14.34 11.08 4.50
N ASN A 47 -14.11 10.95 3.18
CA ASN A 47 -14.80 11.70 2.14
C ASN A 47 -15.25 10.77 1.01
N PRO A 48 -16.52 10.32 1.00
CA PRO A 48 -17.01 9.38 -0.01
C PRO A 48 -16.90 9.87 -1.46
N ASN A 49 -16.82 11.16 -1.74
CA ASN A 49 -16.62 11.64 -3.11
C ASN A 49 -15.15 11.57 -3.55
N ARG A 50 -14.23 11.44 -2.60
CA ARG A 50 -12.81 11.40 -2.87
C ARG A 50 -12.35 10.00 -3.27
N ILE A 51 -11.71 9.89 -4.43
CA ILE A 51 -11.12 8.66 -4.96
C ILE A 51 -9.72 8.96 -5.46
N TYR A 52 -8.78 8.07 -5.16
CA TYR A 52 -7.43 8.12 -5.70
C TYR A 52 -7.18 6.96 -6.65
N ALA A 53 -6.39 7.19 -7.69
CA ALA A 53 -5.90 6.15 -8.59
C ALA A 53 -4.39 6.29 -8.80
N SER A 54 -3.66 5.19 -8.56
CA SER A 54 -2.25 5.05 -8.90
C SER A 54 -2.11 4.52 -10.33
N GLN A 55 -1.52 5.34 -11.20
CA GLN A 55 -1.24 5.02 -12.59
C GLN A 55 0.25 4.82 -12.76
N SER A 56 0.65 3.83 -13.56
CA SER A 56 2.05 3.70 -13.95
C SER A 56 2.16 3.18 -15.36
N THR A 57 3.08 3.73 -16.16
CA THR A 57 3.40 3.21 -17.49
C THR A 57 4.90 3.31 -17.74
N GLY A 58 5.43 2.46 -18.63
CA GLY A 58 6.84 2.54 -19.01
C GLY A 58 7.24 3.83 -19.75
N TRP A 59 6.28 4.61 -20.25
CA TRP A 59 6.57 5.86 -20.97
C TRP A 59 6.48 7.10 -20.08
N PHE A 60 5.44 7.17 -19.25
CA PHE A 60 5.17 8.36 -18.42
C PHE A 60 5.54 8.18 -16.95
N GLY A 61 5.97 6.98 -16.54
CA GLY A 61 6.26 6.66 -15.15
C GLY A 61 4.99 6.66 -14.30
N GLN A 62 5.17 6.93 -13.00
CA GLN A 62 4.08 7.08 -12.03
C GLN A 62 3.28 8.36 -12.29
N LEU A 63 1.95 8.28 -12.12
CA LEU A 63 1.07 9.44 -11.90
C LEU A 63 0.02 9.11 -10.83
N ILE A 64 -0.31 10.07 -9.99
CA ILE A 64 -1.45 9.96 -9.05
C ILE A 64 -2.58 10.83 -9.57
N GLN A 65 -3.78 10.25 -9.68
CA GLN A 65 -5.00 10.97 -9.99
C GLN A 65 -5.90 11.02 -8.76
N ARG A 66 -6.58 12.14 -8.59
CA ARG A 66 -7.64 12.31 -7.59
C ARG A 66 -8.94 12.71 -8.27
N SER A 67 -10.04 12.20 -7.76
CA SER A 67 -11.39 12.71 -8.02
C SER A 67 -11.99 13.18 -6.72
N ASP A 68 -12.71 14.31 -6.75
CA ASP A 68 -13.46 14.86 -5.62
C ASP A 68 -14.99 14.84 -5.86
N ASP A 69 -15.44 14.20 -6.95
CA ASP A 69 -16.86 14.15 -7.36
C ASP A 69 -17.38 12.72 -7.59
N GLY A 70 -16.71 11.74 -6.96
CA GLY A 70 -17.09 10.33 -7.01
C GLY A 70 -16.63 9.60 -8.27
N GLY A 71 -15.62 10.14 -8.98
CA GLY A 71 -15.00 9.54 -10.15
C GLY A 71 -15.53 10.06 -11.49
N LYS A 72 -16.29 11.16 -11.49
CA LYS A 72 -16.83 11.77 -12.72
C LYS A 72 -15.74 12.59 -13.42
N THR A 73 -14.99 13.36 -12.66
CA THR A 73 -13.82 14.10 -13.12
C THR A 73 -12.58 13.72 -12.30
N TRP A 74 -11.42 13.89 -12.91
CA TRP A 74 -10.13 13.49 -12.35
C TRP A 74 -9.09 14.56 -12.64
N GLU A 75 -8.21 14.79 -11.68
CA GLU A 75 -7.06 15.69 -11.81
C GLU A 75 -5.78 15.02 -11.31
N PRO A 76 -4.62 15.31 -11.93
CA PRO A 76 -3.34 14.86 -11.42
C PRO A 76 -3.01 15.62 -10.12
N VAL A 77 -2.44 14.92 -9.15
CA VAL A 77 -1.94 15.49 -7.89
C VAL A 77 -0.43 15.27 -7.77
N GLY A 78 0.14 15.60 -6.62
CA GLY A 78 1.57 15.45 -6.32
C GLY A 78 2.10 14.06 -6.67
N ASN A 79 3.27 14.04 -7.29
CA ASN A 79 3.89 12.84 -7.84
C ASN A 79 5.39 12.73 -7.51
N GLU A 80 5.85 13.52 -6.55
CA GLU A 80 7.24 13.52 -6.09
C GLU A 80 7.34 12.61 -4.85
N PHE A 81 7.90 11.42 -5.03
CA PHE A 81 8.13 10.43 -3.98
C PHE A 81 9.64 10.34 -3.69
N ALA A 82 10.17 11.40 -3.08
CA ALA A 82 11.58 11.49 -2.76
C ALA A 82 11.91 10.79 -1.44
N TYR A 83 12.91 9.91 -1.45
CA TYR A 83 13.41 9.33 -0.20
C TYR A 83 14.10 10.38 0.65
N ASP A 84 13.82 10.36 1.95
CA ASP A 84 14.44 11.27 2.90
C ASP A 84 15.90 10.88 3.14
N GLY A 85 16.78 11.88 3.17
CA GLY A 85 18.21 11.71 3.38
C GLY A 85 18.93 10.84 2.33
N ASP A 86 19.96 10.13 2.78
CA ASP A 86 20.60 9.06 2.00
C ASP A 86 19.88 7.74 2.32
N PRO A 87 19.09 7.17 1.39
CA PRO A 87 18.33 5.96 1.67
C PRO A 87 19.24 4.73 1.84
N GLY A 88 20.51 4.80 1.44
CA GLY A 88 21.44 3.69 1.52
C GLY A 88 21.13 2.61 0.48
N LYS A 89 21.21 1.34 0.90
CA LYS A 89 21.09 0.17 0.01
C LYS A 89 20.27 -0.95 0.63
N HIS A 90 19.73 -1.81 -0.22
CA HIS A 90 19.11 -3.08 0.14
C HIS A 90 19.74 -4.25 -0.60
N MET A 91 19.43 -5.47 -0.17
CA MET A 91 19.99 -6.68 -0.75
C MET A 91 19.23 -7.08 -2.02
N TRP A 92 19.95 -7.62 -2.99
CA TRP A 92 19.39 -8.18 -4.22
C TRP A 92 19.42 -9.72 -4.18
N TYR A 93 18.74 -10.38 -5.12
CA TYR A 93 18.61 -11.86 -5.13
C TYR A 93 19.96 -12.59 -5.32
N ASP A 94 20.99 -11.90 -5.81
CA ASP A 94 22.35 -12.43 -5.98
C ASP A 94 23.26 -12.15 -4.76
N GLY A 95 22.70 -11.54 -3.70
CA GLY A 95 23.40 -11.17 -2.48
C GLY A 95 24.15 -9.83 -2.55
N SER A 96 24.13 -9.13 -3.68
CA SER A 96 24.74 -7.81 -3.81
C SER A 96 23.86 -6.70 -3.19
N GLN A 97 24.45 -5.53 -2.94
CA GLN A 97 23.76 -4.37 -2.37
C GLN A 97 23.48 -3.32 -3.44
N HIS A 98 22.20 -2.96 -3.59
CA HIS A 98 21.69 -2.02 -4.58
C HIS A 98 21.08 -0.79 -3.91
N PRO A 99 21.19 0.41 -4.52
CA PRO A 99 20.52 1.60 -3.99
C PRO A 99 19.00 1.41 -3.97
N TRP A 100 18.33 2.06 -3.03
CA TRP A 100 16.89 2.17 -3.06
C TRP A 100 16.47 3.08 -4.22
N GLU A 101 15.50 2.62 -5.01
CA GLU A 101 14.99 3.39 -6.13
C GLU A 101 13.46 3.44 -6.08
N PHE A 102 12.89 4.62 -6.26
CA PHE A 102 11.45 4.74 -6.47
C PHE A 102 11.12 4.26 -7.88
N LYS A 103 10.09 3.42 -7.99
CA LYS A 103 9.61 2.86 -9.25
C LYS A 103 8.15 3.16 -9.50
N ARG A 104 7.29 2.95 -8.50
CA ARG A 104 5.83 3.16 -8.59
C ARG A 104 5.14 3.09 -7.24
N VAL A 105 3.96 3.67 -7.16
CA VAL A 105 3.02 3.53 -6.05
C VAL A 105 2.19 2.27 -6.27
N TRP A 106 2.38 1.28 -5.41
CA TRP A 106 1.67 0.00 -5.46
C TRP A 106 0.30 0.07 -4.78
N LEU A 107 0.20 0.80 -3.67
CA LEU A 107 -0.99 0.90 -2.83
C LEU A 107 -1.24 2.35 -2.41
N LEU A 108 -2.52 2.71 -2.29
CA LEU A 108 -2.97 3.96 -1.69
C LEU A 108 -3.99 3.64 -0.59
N GLU A 109 -3.79 4.17 0.61
CA GLU A 109 -4.69 3.98 1.76
C GLU A 109 -5.07 5.35 2.37
N PRO A 110 -6.24 5.90 2.01
CA PRO A 110 -6.76 7.11 2.64
C PRO A 110 -7.10 6.89 4.12
N SER A 111 -6.92 7.93 4.93
CA SER A 111 -7.26 7.89 6.36
C SER A 111 -8.75 7.64 6.59
N PRO A 112 -9.13 6.83 7.61
CA PRO A 112 -10.51 6.62 8.03
C PRO A 112 -11.20 7.89 8.54
N THR A 113 -10.44 8.85 9.07
CA THR A 113 -10.95 9.99 9.84
C THR A 113 -10.51 11.35 9.32
N GLU A 114 -9.43 11.42 8.53
CA GLU A 114 -8.86 12.67 8.02
C GLU A 114 -8.96 12.73 6.49
N PRO A 115 -9.89 13.50 5.91
CA PRO A 115 -10.15 13.53 4.47
C PRO A 115 -8.96 13.88 3.56
N GLU A 116 -8.01 14.65 4.08
CA GLU A 116 -6.81 15.08 3.37
C GLU A 116 -5.60 14.16 3.61
N THR A 117 -5.69 13.21 4.54
CA THR A 117 -4.60 12.29 4.84
C THR A 117 -4.70 11.03 3.97
N VAL A 118 -3.63 10.69 3.27
CA VAL A 118 -3.51 9.45 2.49
C VAL A 118 -2.09 8.91 2.56
N TYR A 119 -1.96 7.59 2.64
CA TYR A 119 -0.68 6.90 2.64
C TYR A 119 -0.44 6.20 1.31
N ALA A 120 0.81 6.16 0.86
CA ALA A 120 1.23 5.46 -0.34
C ALA A 120 2.29 4.42 -0.01
N GLY A 121 2.00 3.17 -0.37
CA GLY A 121 2.97 2.08 -0.37
C GLY A 121 3.63 1.98 -1.73
N VAL A 122 4.97 2.01 -1.78
CA VAL A 122 5.71 2.06 -3.05
C VAL A 122 6.58 0.83 -3.26
N GLU A 123 7.06 0.71 -4.50
CA GLU A 123 8.22 -0.09 -4.87
C GLU A 123 9.37 0.89 -5.16
N ASP A 124 10.53 0.82 -4.51
CA ASP A 124 10.98 -0.21 -3.55
C ASP A 124 10.65 0.09 -2.07
N ALA A 125 9.70 -0.66 -1.51
CA ALA A 125 9.34 -0.85 -0.10
C ALA A 125 9.38 0.35 0.87
N ALA A 126 9.07 1.55 0.40
CA ALA A 126 8.90 2.71 1.26
C ALA A 126 7.41 3.04 1.51
N LEU A 127 7.18 3.79 2.58
CA LEU A 127 5.88 4.31 2.98
C LEU A 127 5.93 5.83 2.91
N PHE A 128 4.99 6.43 2.19
CA PHE A 128 4.82 7.87 2.13
C PHE A 128 3.48 8.26 2.74
N LYS A 129 3.42 9.48 3.26
CA LYS A 129 2.22 10.12 3.79
C LYS A 129 2.02 11.46 3.10
N SER A 130 0.77 11.76 2.78
CA SER A 130 0.31 13.10 2.41
C SER A 130 -0.75 13.53 3.41
N THR A 131 -0.78 14.83 3.74
CA THR A 131 -1.79 15.46 4.60
C THR A 131 -2.53 16.60 3.89
N ASP A 132 -2.35 16.73 2.58
CA ASP A 132 -2.90 17.79 1.74
C ASP A 132 -3.66 17.23 0.53
N GLY A 133 -4.22 16.04 0.69
CA GLY A 133 -5.04 15.40 -0.33
C GLY A 133 -4.22 14.82 -1.49
N GLY A 134 -2.95 14.47 -1.26
CA GLY A 134 -2.03 13.92 -2.25
C GLY A 134 -1.23 14.94 -3.03
N GLN A 135 -1.23 16.23 -2.64
CA GLN A 135 -0.53 17.31 -3.35
C GLN A 135 0.97 17.30 -3.06
N SER A 136 1.38 16.88 -1.86
CA SER A 136 2.76 16.61 -1.49
C SER A 136 2.87 15.31 -0.69
N TRP A 137 4.04 14.68 -0.73
CA TRP A 137 4.32 13.40 -0.09
C TRP A 137 5.60 13.48 0.73
N GLU A 138 5.54 13.01 1.96
CA GLU A 138 6.67 12.88 2.88
C GLU A 138 6.92 11.40 3.18
N GLU A 139 8.17 10.99 3.20
CA GLU A 139 8.53 9.61 3.53
C GLU A 139 8.48 9.37 5.04
N LEU A 140 7.90 8.23 5.46
CA LEU A 140 8.06 7.67 6.80
C LEU A 140 9.31 6.77 6.84
N ALA A 141 10.49 7.41 6.79
CA ALA A 141 11.78 6.75 6.55
C ALA A 141 12.19 5.73 7.63
N GLY A 142 11.68 5.87 8.87
CA GLY A 142 12.00 4.98 9.99
C GLY A 142 11.69 3.50 9.72
N LEU A 143 10.83 3.21 8.74
CA LEU A 143 10.52 1.83 8.32
C LEU A 143 11.78 1.10 7.82
N ARG A 144 12.61 1.78 7.02
CA ARG A 144 13.83 1.18 6.42
C ARG A 144 14.92 0.88 7.44
N GLU A 145 14.91 1.55 8.60
CA GLU A 145 15.88 1.30 9.68
C GLU A 145 15.72 -0.10 10.30
N VAL A 146 14.57 -0.76 10.07
CA VAL A 146 14.30 -2.12 10.56
C VAL A 146 14.87 -3.16 9.62
N LYS A 147 16.21 -3.25 9.59
CA LYS A 147 16.97 -4.21 8.78
C LYS A 147 16.69 -4.08 7.27
N GLY A 148 16.38 -2.88 6.77
CA GLY A 148 16.11 -2.62 5.35
C GLY A 148 17.23 -3.09 4.41
N ASN A 149 18.47 -3.00 4.88
CA ASN A 149 19.66 -3.50 4.16
C ASN A 149 19.65 -5.02 3.91
N LEU A 150 18.79 -5.77 4.62
CA LEU A 150 18.61 -7.21 4.46
C LEU A 150 17.40 -7.58 3.60
N TRP A 151 16.53 -6.61 3.25
CA TRP A 151 15.34 -6.90 2.46
C TRP A 151 15.72 -7.19 1.02
N GLN A 152 14.96 -8.09 0.39
CA GLN A 152 15.21 -8.56 -0.96
C GLN A 152 13.91 -8.56 -1.77
N PRO A 153 13.93 -8.09 -3.03
CA PRO A 153 12.75 -8.19 -3.89
C PRO A 153 12.37 -9.65 -4.14
N GLY A 154 11.07 -9.92 -4.19
CA GLY A 154 10.57 -11.14 -4.80
C GLY A 154 10.54 -11.03 -6.33
N ALA A 155 10.08 -12.09 -7.01
CA ALA A 155 9.90 -12.07 -8.47
C ALA A 155 8.94 -10.97 -8.97
N GLY A 156 8.08 -10.45 -8.09
CA GLY A 156 7.15 -9.35 -8.38
C GLY A 156 7.70 -7.94 -8.14
N GLY A 157 8.93 -7.79 -7.61
CA GLY A 157 9.47 -6.55 -7.05
C GLY A 157 9.44 -6.54 -5.53
N MET A 158 9.89 -5.44 -4.91
CA MET A 158 9.84 -5.23 -3.45
C MET A 158 8.74 -4.22 -3.10
N CYS A 159 7.50 -4.69 -3.03
CA CYS A 159 6.33 -3.80 -3.02
C CYS A 159 5.73 -3.69 -1.62
N LEU A 160 5.54 -2.46 -1.10
CA LEU A 160 4.70 -2.23 0.06
C LEU A 160 3.22 -2.26 -0.39
N HIS A 161 2.56 -3.40 -0.15
CA HIS A 161 1.25 -3.71 -0.72
C HIS A 161 0.11 -3.70 0.30
N THR A 162 0.43 -3.51 1.59
CA THR A 162 -0.60 -3.39 2.62
C THR A 162 -0.25 -2.29 3.60
N ILE A 163 -1.24 -1.44 3.90
CA ILE A 163 -1.23 -0.42 4.94
C ILE A 163 -2.55 -0.57 5.70
N LEU A 164 -2.49 -0.79 7.00
CA LEU A 164 -3.67 -0.88 7.87
C LEU A 164 -3.52 0.18 8.96
N LEU A 165 -4.50 1.09 9.01
CA LEU A 165 -4.58 2.18 9.99
C LEU A 165 -5.50 1.73 11.13
N ASP A 166 -5.00 1.67 12.36
CA ASP A 166 -5.80 1.22 13.51
C ASP A 166 -6.89 2.25 13.85
N PRO A 167 -8.19 1.89 13.82
CA PRO A 167 -9.27 2.82 14.13
C PRO A 167 -9.29 3.25 15.61
N ASN A 168 -8.62 2.52 16.50
CA ASN A 168 -8.56 2.80 17.94
C ASN A 168 -7.27 3.53 18.35
N ASN A 169 -6.29 3.65 17.46
CA ASN A 169 -5.02 4.33 17.71
C ASN A 169 -4.48 4.93 16.41
N ASP A 170 -4.62 6.25 16.25
CA ASP A 170 -4.22 7.00 15.06
C ASP A 170 -2.71 6.97 14.76
N LYS A 171 -1.89 6.62 15.76
CA LYS A 171 -0.45 6.44 15.62
C LYS A 171 -0.04 5.02 15.25
N ARG A 172 -0.96 4.05 15.33
CA ARG A 172 -0.65 2.67 15.01
C ARG A 172 -0.94 2.36 13.55
N ILE A 173 0.12 1.96 12.85
CA ILE A 173 0.07 1.56 11.44
C ILE A 173 0.73 0.20 11.31
N PHE A 174 0.07 -0.71 10.60
CA PHE A 174 0.66 -1.97 10.16
C PHE A 174 0.95 -1.90 8.68
N VAL A 175 2.10 -2.40 8.26
CA VAL A 175 2.45 -2.54 6.84
C VAL A 175 2.92 -3.95 6.52
N ALA A 176 2.75 -4.36 5.26
CA ALA A 176 3.33 -5.58 4.73
C ALA A 176 4.01 -5.33 3.39
N ILE A 177 5.17 -5.97 3.22
CA ILE A 177 6.06 -5.84 2.07
C ILE A 177 6.38 -7.24 1.54
N SER A 178 6.20 -7.43 0.23
CA SER A 178 6.64 -8.60 -0.53
C SER A 178 7.97 -8.27 -1.23
N ALA A 179 9.14 -8.77 -0.80
CA ALA A 179 9.40 -9.61 0.37
C ALA A 179 10.30 -8.90 1.39
N ALA A 180 9.71 -8.55 2.55
CA ALA A 180 10.44 -8.12 3.74
C ALA A 180 9.70 -8.52 5.03
N GLY A 181 8.41 -8.82 4.94
CA GLY A 181 7.57 -9.24 6.06
C GLY A 181 6.55 -8.16 6.41
N ALA A 182 6.02 -8.24 7.62
CA ALA A 182 5.12 -7.26 8.20
C ALA A 182 5.80 -6.46 9.31
N PHE A 183 5.43 -5.18 9.40
CA PHE A 183 5.99 -4.23 10.36
C PHE A 183 4.85 -3.43 11.00
N ARG A 184 5.10 -2.92 12.21
CA ARG A 184 4.18 -2.06 12.95
C ARG A 184 4.92 -0.86 13.53
N THR A 185 4.29 0.30 13.46
CA THR A 185 4.63 1.47 14.28
C THR A 185 3.51 1.71 15.30
N ASP A 186 3.86 2.28 16.46
CA ASP A 186 2.91 2.76 17.47
C ASP A 186 3.06 4.28 17.73
N ASP A 187 3.91 4.96 16.96
CA ASP A 187 4.28 6.38 17.14
C ASP A 187 4.05 7.24 15.89
N GLY A 188 3.28 6.75 14.92
CA GLY A 188 2.93 7.50 13.72
C GLY A 188 3.94 7.38 12.58
N GLY A 189 4.87 6.42 12.68
CA GLY A 189 5.85 6.11 11.64
C GLY A 189 7.27 6.56 11.94
N GLU A 190 7.53 7.11 13.13
CA GLU A 190 8.87 7.51 13.57
C GLU A 190 9.74 6.29 13.82
N THR A 191 9.22 5.28 14.53
CA THR A 191 9.90 4.00 14.75
C THR A 191 9.00 2.80 14.41
N TRP A 192 9.65 1.70 14.04
CA TRP A 192 8.98 0.49 13.56
C TRP A 192 9.56 -0.75 14.22
N ALA A 193 8.74 -1.79 14.31
CA ALA A 193 9.13 -3.12 14.77
C ALA A 193 8.66 -4.18 13.78
N PRO A 194 9.45 -5.25 13.53
CA PRO A 194 8.98 -6.39 12.76
C PRO A 194 7.94 -7.16 13.58
N ILE A 195 6.86 -7.62 12.93
CA ILE A 195 5.78 -8.40 13.57
C ILE A 195 5.65 -9.79 12.94
N ASN A 196 6.80 -10.41 12.65
CA ASN A 196 6.90 -11.69 11.94
C ASN A 196 7.13 -12.90 12.87
N LYS A 197 7.10 -12.69 14.19
CA LYS A 197 7.35 -13.75 15.17
C LYS A 197 6.37 -14.91 14.99
N GLY A 198 6.90 -16.12 14.86
CA GLY A 198 6.11 -17.34 14.66
C GLY A 198 5.89 -17.71 13.19
N LEU A 199 6.28 -16.86 12.24
CA LEU A 199 6.30 -17.21 10.82
C LEU A 199 7.49 -18.13 10.51
N LEU A 200 7.29 -19.04 9.55
CA LEU A 200 8.34 -19.91 9.02
C LEU A 200 8.37 -19.81 7.49
N SER A 201 9.57 -19.62 6.93
CA SER A 201 9.86 -19.58 5.48
C SER A 201 11.03 -20.52 5.15
N GLN A 202 10.81 -21.82 5.33
CA GLN A 202 11.88 -22.83 5.22
C GLN A 202 12.44 -23.02 3.80
N TRP A 203 11.73 -22.54 2.77
CA TRP A 203 12.13 -22.69 1.37
C TRP A 203 12.53 -21.37 0.72
N GLU A 204 12.25 -20.24 1.37
CA GLU A 204 12.46 -18.90 0.83
C GLU A 204 13.57 -18.14 1.55
N LEU A 205 13.87 -18.48 2.81
CA LEU A 205 14.90 -17.81 3.61
C LEU A 205 16.01 -18.78 4.03
N PRO A 206 17.29 -18.33 4.05
CA PRO A 206 18.38 -19.12 4.62
C PRO A 206 18.16 -19.42 6.11
N ASP A 207 17.64 -18.45 6.85
CA ASP A 207 17.15 -18.60 8.22
C ASP A 207 15.62 -18.54 8.21
N LYS A 208 14.98 -19.69 8.48
CA LYS A 208 13.56 -19.89 8.24
C LYS A 208 12.66 -19.05 9.15
N ASP A 209 13.15 -18.64 10.32
CA ASP A 209 12.46 -17.85 11.34
C ASP A 209 13.10 -16.48 11.55
N ALA A 210 13.81 -15.97 10.54
CA ALA A 210 14.38 -14.63 10.55
C ALA A 210 13.32 -13.53 10.81
N ASP A 211 13.70 -12.47 11.51
CA ASP A 211 12.76 -11.37 11.83
C ASP A 211 12.20 -10.63 10.58
N VAL A 212 12.89 -10.72 9.45
CA VAL A 212 12.55 -10.05 8.18
C VAL A 212 12.83 -10.96 6.98
N GLY A 213 12.24 -10.64 5.83
CA GLY A 213 12.41 -11.35 4.56
C GLY A 213 11.22 -12.24 4.19
N HIS A 214 10.23 -12.40 5.07
CA HIS A 214 9.06 -13.23 4.75
C HIS A 214 8.24 -12.63 3.59
N CYS A 215 7.82 -13.48 2.65
CA CYS A 215 6.98 -13.10 1.52
C CYS A 215 5.49 -13.14 1.93
N VAL A 216 5.03 -12.03 2.55
CA VAL A 216 3.63 -11.80 2.92
C VAL A 216 2.89 -11.29 1.70
N HIS A 217 1.72 -11.83 1.35
CA HIS A 217 0.95 -11.40 0.18
C HIS A 217 -0.23 -10.49 0.54
N ASN A 218 -0.81 -10.67 1.73
CA ASN A 218 -1.89 -9.83 2.22
C ASN A 218 -1.96 -9.85 3.75
N LEU A 219 -2.32 -8.71 4.33
CA LEU A 219 -2.62 -8.58 5.75
C LEU A 219 -4.00 -7.91 5.88
N ALA A 220 -4.85 -8.45 6.75
CA ALA A 220 -6.18 -7.93 7.02
C ALA A 220 -6.38 -7.79 8.52
N MET A 221 -6.90 -6.64 8.95
CA MET A 221 -7.20 -6.36 10.36
C MET A 221 -8.67 -6.62 10.64
N HIS A 222 -8.97 -7.24 11.78
CA HIS A 222 -10.34 -7.42 12.22
C HIS A 222 -10.96 -6.07 12.65
N PRO A 223 -12.10 -5.64 12.07
CA PRO A 223 -12.59 -4.27 12.23
C PRO A 223 -12.99 -3.91 13.67
N SER A 224 -13.44 -4.87 14.48
CA SER A 224 -13.81 -4.63 15.88
C SER A 224 -12.79 -5.18 16.89
N ARG A 225 -11.66 -5.72 16.43
CA ARG A 225 -10.59 -6.31 17.26
C ARG A 225 -9.25 -6.04 16.57
N PRO A 226 -8.78 -4.78 16.52
CA PRO A 226 -7.65 -4.40 15.67
C PRO A 226 -6.32 -5.07 16.02
N ASP A 227 -6.18 -5.66 17.21
CA ASP A 227 -5.01 -6.50 17.56
C ASP A 227 -5.03 -7.89 16.88
N VAL A 228 -6.14 -8.28 16.25
CA VAL A 228 -6.29 -9.54 15.50
C VAL A 228 -6.11 -9.29 14.01
N LEU A 229 -5.01 -9.83 13.48
CA LEU A 229 -4.63 -9.76 12.09
C LEU A 229 -4.74 -11.14 11.44
N PHE A 230 -5.14 -11.16 10.18
CA PHE A 230 -5.13 -12.33 9.30
C PHE A 230 -4.10 -12.07 8.20
N MET A 231 -3.26 -13.06 7.95
CA MET A 231 -2.18 -12.94 6.97
C MET A 231 -2.29 -14.05 5.94
N GLN A 232 -2.28 -13.67 4.66
CA GLN A 232 -1.95 -14.59 3.58
C GLN A 232 -0.44 -14.47 3.33
N LYS A 233 0.29 -15.56 3.55
CA LYS A 233 1.70 -15.71 3.21
C LYS A 233 1.80 -16.57 1.95
N HIS A 234 2.99 -16.60 1.33
CA HIS A 234 3.26 -17.38 0.12
C HIS A 234 2.66 -18.80 0.08
N TRP A 235 2.72 -19.54 1.20
CA TRP A 235 2.21 -20.91 1.30
C TRP A 235 1.10 -21.13 2.32
N ASP A 236 0.76 -20.10 3.12
CA ASP A 236 -0.02 -20.28 4.34
C ASP A 236 -1.06 -19.17 4.55
N VAL A 237 -2.05 -19.47 5.39
CA VAL A 237 -2.94 -18.47 5.98
C VAL A 237 -2.80 -18.54 7.49
N MET A 238 -2.48 -17.40 8.10
CA MET A 238 -2.17 -17.26 9.52
C MET A 238 -3.12 -16.27 10.19
N ARG A 239 -3.22 -16.34 11.52
CA ARG A 239 -3.95 -15.39 12.35
C ARG A 239 -3.12 -15.09 13.61
N THR A 240 -3.09 -13.83 14.04
CA THR A 240 -2.60 -13.47 15.39
C THR A 240 -3.67 -13.76 16.45
N ASP A 241 -3.24 -14.19 17.63
CA ASP A 241 -4.12 -14.57 18.73
C ASP A 241 -4.93 -13.38 19.28
#